data_AF-A0A937Z003-F1
#
_entry.id   AF-A0A937Z003-F1
#
_cell.length_a   1.000
_cell.length_b   1.000
_cell.length_c   1.000
_cell.angle_alpha   90.00
_cell.angle_beta   90.00
_cell.angle_gamma   90.00
#
_symmetry.space_group_name_H-M   'P 1'
#
loop_
_entity.id
_entity.type
_entity.pdbx_description
1 polymer ?
#
loop_
_entity_poly.entity_id
_entity_poly.type
_entity_poly.pdbx_seq_one_letter_code
_entity_poly.pdbx_strand_id
1 'polypeptide(L)'
;MITKISVDGFKSLAGFEIELGQVNVLIGANGSGKTNILEAIGVLGAAARGRVDDEALLRRGVRLSGPGRYSARLAEVATAPTVTLAAERGTTEARYEAVLEPPSNGNVWRYAEERGTEGDADLLNRSTVTNGSLDAEAGWAALKRVELPPQGMGQTL
;
A
#
# COMPACT_ATOMS: atom_id res chain seq x y z
N MET A 1 -1.49 12.80 -11.12
CA MET A 1 -1.76 11.40 -11.53
C MET A 1 -0.71 10.50 -10.91
N ILE A 2 -1.04 9.27 -10.52
CA ILE A 2 -0.05 8.29 -10.07
C ILE A 2 0.80 7.89 -11.28
N THR A 3 2.12 7.94 -11.15
CA THR A 3 3.09 7.71 -12.22
C THR A 3 3.98 6.51 -11.96
N LYS A 4 4.09 6.03 -10.72
CA LYS A 4 4.89 4.86 -10.37
C LYS A 4 4.23 4.05 -9.26
N ILE A 5 4.35 2.74 -9.34
CA ILE A 5 3.99 1.79 -8.29
C ILE A 5 5.19 0.88 -8.02
N SER A 6 5.52 0.68 -6.75
CA SER A 6 6.52 -0.29 -6.30
C SER A 6 5.87 -1.29 -5.35
N VAL A 7 6.19 -2.57 -5.51
CA VAL A 7 5.65 -3.68 -4.72
C VAL A 7 6.75 -4.66 -4.39
N ASP A 8 6.92 -4.97 -3.11
CA ASP A 8 7.83 -6.01 -2.66
C ASP A 8 7.15 -6.96 -1.68
N GLY A 9 7.50 -8.24 -1.78
CA GLY A 9 6.98 -9.28 -0.91
C GLY A 9 5.51 -9.66 -1.11
N PHE A 10 4.81 -9.23 -2.17
CA PHE A 10 3.38 -9.55 -2.38
C PHE A 10 3.15 -10.66 -3.43
N LYS A 11 2.65 -11.82 -3.00
CA LYS A 11 2.36 -12.98 -3.87
C LYS A 11 3.56 -13.35 -4.76
N SER A 12 3.48 -13.12 -6.07
CA SER A 12 4.58 -13.37 -7.01
C SER A 12 5.43 -12.14 -7.31
N LEU A 13 5.13 -11.00 -6.69
CA LEU A 13 5.82 -9.73 -6.90
C LEU A 13 6.91 -9.58 -5.83
N ALA A 14 8.16 -9.76 -6.24
CA ALA A 14 9.35 -9.51 -5.43
C ALA A 14 10.18 -8.44 -6.14
N GLY A 15 10.41 -7.30 -5.48
CA GLY A 15 11.09 -6.14 -6.05
C GLY A 15 10.47 -5.61 -7.35
N PHE A 16 9.14 -5.64 -7.48
CA PHE A 16 8.43 -5.22 -8.68
C PHE A 16 8.24 -3.71 -8.73
N GLU A 17 8.57 -3.08 -9.85
CA GLU A 17 8.27 -1.68 -10.12
C GLU A 17 7.62 -1.50 -11.50
N ILE A 18 6.71 -0.55 -11.61
CA ILE A 18 6.07 -0.19 -12.88
C ILE A 18 5.82 1.32 -12.96
N GLU A 19 6.18 1.90 -14.10
CA GLU A 19 5.77 3.25 -14.49
C GLU A 19 4.38 3.21 -15.13
N LEU A 20 3.54 4.18 -14.78
CA LEU A 20 2.16 4.26 -15.23
C LEU A 20 1.96 5.42 -16.19
N GLY A 21 1.40 5.10 -17.36
CA GLY A 21 0.86 6.08 -18.29
C GLY A 21 -0.62 6.40 -18.00
N GLN A 22 -1.22 7.21 -18.87
CA GLN A 22 -2.66 7.51 -18.79
C GLN A 22 -3.53 6.27 -18.98
N VAL A 23 -3.07 5.34 -19.83
CA VAL A 23 -3.69 4.04 -20.11
C VAL A 23 -2.60 2.98 -20.03
N ASN A 24 -2.84 1.91 -19.28
CA ASN A 24 -1.87 0.84 -19.07
C ASN A 24 -2.48 -0.50 -19.52
N VAL A 25 -1.78 -1.22 -20.39
CA VAL A 25 -2.22 -2.52 -20.89
C VAL A 25 -1.28 -3.60 -20.38
N LEU A 26 -1.77 -4.47 -19.49
CA LEU A 26 -0.99 -5.55 -18.91
C LEU A 26 -1.17 -6.84 -19.73
N ILE A 27 -0.12 -7.29 -20.41
CA ILE A 27 -0.12 -8.47 -21.30
C ILE A 27 0.85 -9.52 -20.77
N GLY A 28 0.53 -10.80 -20.94
CA GLY A 28 1.39 -11.92 -20.54
C GLY A 28 0.61 -13.23 -20.39
N ALA A 29 1.33 -14.34 -20.22
CA ALA A 29 0.73 -15.67 -20.05
C ALA A 29 -0.17 -15.77 -18.80
N ASN A 30 -1.08 -16.75 -18.76
CA ASN A 30 -1.85 -17.04 -17.55
C ASN A 30 -0.90 -17.42 -16.40
N GLY A 31 -1.14 -16.87 -15.20
CA GLY A 31 -0.27 -17.07 -14.06
C GLY A 31 0.98 -16.16 -14.00
N SER A 32 1.20 -15.29 -14.99
CA SER A 32 2.38 -14.39 -15.03
C SER A 32 2.35 -13.23 -14.01
N GLY A 33 1.41 -13.21 -13.06
CA GLY A 33 1.32 -12.17 -12.03
C GLY A 33 0.53 -10.91 -12.39
N LYS A 34 -0.10 -10.81 -13.57
CA LYS A 34 -0.92 -9.62 -13.96
C LYS A 34 -1.99 -9.27 -12.94
N THR A 35 -2.73 -10.27 -12.46
CA THR A 35 -3.74 -10.08 -11.41
C THR A 35 -3.10 -9.62 -10.11
N ASN A 36 -1.92 -10.14 -9.76
CA ASN A 36 -1.21 -9.75 -8.53
C ASN A 36 -0.85 -8.26 -8.54
N ILE A 37 -0.52 -7.67 -9.72
CA ILE A 37 -0.28 -6.22 -9.86
C ILE A 37 -1.53 -5.42 -9.49
N LEU A 38 -2.68 -5.78 -10.08
CA LEU A 38 -3.96 -5.11 -9.80
C LEU A 38 -4.38 -5.29 -8.34
N GLU A 39 -4.15 -6.47 -7.78
CA GLU A 39 -4.45 -6.76 -6.37
C GLU A 39 -3.55 -5.96 -5.43
N ALA A 40 -2.26 -5.81 -5.73
CA ALA A 40 -1.33 -4.98 -4.96
C ALA A 40 -1.80 -3.51 -4.94
N ILE A 41 -2.25 -2.98 -6.08
CA ILE A 41 -2.86 -1.65 -6.15
C ILE A 41 -4.12 -1.57 -5.28
N GLY A 42 -4.94 -2.63 -5.27
CA GLY A 42 -6.09 -2.73 -4.39
C GLY A 42 -5.72 -2.70 -2.91
N VAL A 43 -4.69 -3.45 -2.48
CA VAL A 43 -4.19 -3.44 -1.11
C VAL A 43 -3.64 -2.06 -0.74
N LEU A 44 -2.83 -1.44 -1.61
CA LEU A 44 -2.29 -0.10 -1.41
C LEU A 44 -3.40 0.95 -1.26
N GLY A 45 -4.44 0.86 -2.08
CA GLY A 45 -5.61 1.72 -1.99
C GLY A 45 -6.46 1.48 -0.73
N ALA A 46 -6.42 0.28 -0.14
CA ALA A 46 -7.01 -0.01 1.16
C ALA A 46 -6.18 0.61 2.28
N ALA A 47 -4.85 0.47 2.19
CA ALA A 47 -3.90 1.04 3.13
C ALA A 47 -4.05 2.56 3.23
N ALA A 48 -4.08 3.24 2.08
CA ALA A 48 -4.27 4.69 2.01
C ALA A 48 -5.63 5.17 2.57
N ARG A 49 -6.61 4.28 2.75
CA ARG A 49 -7.90 4.57 3.39
C ARG A 49 -7.97 4.17 4.86
N GLY A 50 -6.89 3.66 5.43
CA GLY A 50 -6.75 3.48 6.87
C GLY A 50 -7.16 2.12 7.40
N ARG A 51 -7.66 1.19 6.59
CA ARG A 51 -7.93 -0.18 7.04
C ARG A 51 -7.80 -1.16 5.89
N VAL A 52 -7.11 -2.26 6.16
CA VAL A 52 -6.87 -3.34 5.19
C VAL A 52 -7.45 -4.62 5.79
N ASP A 53 -8.72 -4.86 5.49
CA ASP A 53 -9.45 -6.07 5.88
C ASP A 53 -10.18 -6.68 4.68
N ASP A 54 -10.76 -7.86 4.86
CA ASP A 54 -11.48 -8.58 3.80
C ASP A 54 -12.54 -7.70 3.11
N GLU A 55 -13.26 -6.89 3.85
CA GLU A 55 -14.29 -6.01 3.29
C GLU A 55 -13.64 -4.95 2.37
N ALA A 56 -12.60 -4.27 2.86
CA ALA A 56 -11.87 -3.26 2.09
C ALA A 56 -11.20 -3.85 0.84
N LEU A 57 -10.70 -5.08 0.93
CA LEU A 57 -10.06 -5.82 -0.16
C LEU A 57 -11.07 -6.28 -1.21
N LEU A 58 -12.20 -6.88 -0.79
CA LEU A 58 -13.27 -7.30 -1.71
C LEU A 58 -13.87 -6.12 -2.46
N ARG A 59 -14.12 -4.99 -1.78
CA ARG A 59 -14.62 -3.75 -2.42
C ARG A 59 -13.67 -3.22 -3.50
N ARG A 60 -12.40 -3.62 -3.49
CA ARG A 60 -11.36 -3.23 -4.48
C ARG A 60 -11.03 -4.34 -5.47
N GLY A 61 -11.78 -5.45 -5.47
CA GLY A 61 -11.56 -6.57 -6.38
C GLY A 61 -10.34 -7.43 -6.03
N VAL A 62 -9.79 -7.31 -4.82
CA VAL A 62 -8.67 -8.14 -4.37
C VAL A 62 -9.21 -9.53 -3.99
N ARG A 63 -8.59 -10.59 -4.52
CA ARG A 63 -9.00 -11.95 -4.15
C ARG A 63 -8.45 -12.29 -2.78
N LEU A 64 -9.37 -12.63 -1.88
CA LEU A 64 -9.01 -13.08 -0.55
C LEU A 64 -8.24 -14.39 -0.64
N SER A 65 -7.05 -14.38 -0.07
CA SER A 65 -6.17 -15.54 0.03
C SER A 65 -6.06 -15.92 1.50
N GLY A 66 -5.98 -17.22 1.82
CA GLY A 66 -5.81 -17.64 3.21
C GLY A 66 -4.51 -17.09 3.84
N PRO A 67 -4.41 -17.08 5.19
CA PRO A 67 -3.23 -16.62 5.91
C PRO A 67 -1.93 -17.19 5.33
N GLY A 68 -0.94 -16.32 5.09
CA GLY A 68 0.37 -16.70 4.54
C GLY A 68 0.42 -16.98 3.03
N ARG A 69 -0.65 -16.72 2.26
CA ARG A 69 -0.63 -16.73 0.78
C ARG A 69 -0.46 -15.34 0.15
N TYR A 70 -0.54 -14.29 0.96
CA TYR A 70 -0.35 -12.92 0.51
C TYR A 70 1.11 -12.54 0.35
N SER A 71 2.01 -13.15 1.12
CA SER A 71 3.43 -12.87 1.01
C SER A 71 4.13 -13.75 -0.01
N ALA A 72 5.14 -13.18 -0.68
CA ALA A 72 6.03 -13.94 -1.54
C ALA A 72 6.81 -14.96 -0.73
N ARG A 73 6.76 -16.23 -1.13
CA ARG A 73 7.55 -17.32 -0.54
C ARG A 73 8.68 -17.67 -1.49
N LEU A 74 9.77 -16.88 -1.44
CA LEU A 74 11.07 -17.36 -1.89
C LEU A 74 11.69 -18.20 -0.75
N ALA A 75 12.38 -19.28 -1.10
CA ALA A 75 12.68 -20.40 -0.21
C ALA A 75 13.63 -20.14 0.98
N GLU A 76 14.00 -18.89 1.29
CA GLU A 76 15.11 -18.60 2.20
C GLU A 76 14.88 -17.53 3.29
N VAL A 77 13.64 -17.06 3.54
CA VAL A 77 13.42 -15.99 4.55
C VAL A 77 12.43 -16.42 5.64
N ALA A 78 12.92 -16.45 6.88
CA ALA A 78 12.24 -16.94 8.08
C ALA A 78 11.61 -15.84 8.97
N THR A 79 11.45 -14.61 8.48
CA THR A 79 10.67 -13.56 9.16
C THR A 79 9.20 -13.63 8.76
N ALA A 80 8.30 -13.08 9.59
CA ALA A 80 6.93 -12.78 9.17
C ALA A 80 7.04 -11.84 7.96
N PRO A 81 6.71 -12.29 6.74
CA PRO A 81 7.09 -11.56 5.54
C PRO A 81 6.15 -10.38 5.38
N THR A 82 6.65 -9.18 5.69
CA THR A 82 5.98 -7.93 5.40
C THR A 82 5.81 -7.76 3.89
N VAL A 83 4.81 -6.97 3.52
CA VAL A 83 4.52 -6.57 2.15
C VAL A 83 4.70 -5.07 2.07
N THR A 84 5.61 -4.62 1.21
CA THR A 84 5.87 -3.19 0.98
C THR A 84 5.17 -2.76 -0.30
N LEU A 85 4.36 -1.70 -0.19
CA LEU A 85 3.59 -1.16 -1.31
C LEU A 85 3.77 0.36 -1.34
N ALA A 86 4.10 0.92 -2.50
CA ALA A 86 4.26 2.35 -2.66
C ALA A 86 3.65 2.86 -3.97
N ALA A 87 3.17 4.11 -3.93
CA ALA A 87 2.73 4.87 -5.08
C ALA A 87 3.36 6.26 -5.10
N GLU A 88 3.71 6.73 -6.28
CA GLU A 88 4.24 8.08 -6.49
C GLU A 88 3.38 8.88 -7.47
N ARG A 89 3.31 10.19 -7.24
CA ARG A 89 2.64 11.16 -8.09
C ARG A 89 3.68 12.13 -8.66
N GLY A 90 3.96 12.01 -9.96
CA GLY A 90 5.01 12.79 -10.62
C GLY A 90 4.84 14.32 -10.59
N THR A 91 3.62 14.87 -10.48
CA THR A 91 3.43 16.33 -10.52
C THR A 91 3.86 17.06 -9.24
N THR A 92 3.82 16.38 -8.10
CA THR A 92 4.15 16.98 -6.80
C THR A 92 5.25 16.21 -6.08
N GLU A 93 5.84 15.22 -6.75
CA GLU A 93 6.82 14.30 -6.15
C GLU A 93 6.28 13.68 -4.84
N ALA A 94 4.96 13.50 -4.77
CA ALA A 94 4.33 12.92 -3.59
C ALA A 94 4.46 11.39 -3.63
N ARG A 95 4.89 10.80 -2.51
CA ARG A 95 5.02 9.35 -2.35
C ARG A 95 4.20 8.91 -1.14
N TYR A 96 3.45 7.82 -1.29
CA TYR A 96 2.82 7.11 -0.18
C TYR A 96 3.36 5.68 -0.14
N GLU A 97 3.78 5.22 1.02
CA GLU A 97 4.33 3.88 1.24
C GLU A 97 3.71 3.25 2.48
N ALA A 98 3.32 1.99 2.36
CA ALA A 98 2.82 1.17 3.45
C ALA A 98 3.60 -0.14 3.51
N VAL A 99 4.14 -0.45 4.69
CA VAL A 99 4.73 -1.74 5.01
C VAL A 99 3.74 -2.48 5.90
N LEU A 100 3.17 -3.56 5.36
CA LEU A 100 2.06 -4.28 5.98
C LEU A 100 2.45 -5.70 6.38
N GLU A 101 1.99 -6.12 7.55
CA GLU A 101 1.99 -7.52 7.97
C GLU A 101 0.65 -8.15 7.57
N PRO A 102 0.64 -9.20 6.73
CA PRO A 102 -0.58 -9.92 6.45
C PRO A 102 -1.16 -10.58 7.71
N PRO A 103 -2.48 -10.83 7.77
CA PRO A 103 -3.12 -11.43 8.92
C PRO A 103 -2.53 -12.82 9.20
N SER A 104 -2.01 -12.99 10.43
CA SER A 104 -1.65 -14.30 10.98
C SER A 104 -2.86 -15.00 11.62
N ASN A 105 -3.81 -14.22 12.12
CA ASN A 105 -5.12 -14.63 12.62
C ASN A 105 -6.16 -13.56 12.25
N GLY A 106 -7.41 -13.94 12.04
CA GLY A 106 -8.47 -13.03 11.59
C GLY A 106 -8.30 -12.61 10.13
N ASN A 107 -8.74 -11.39 9.80
CA ASN A 107 -8.81 -10.88 8.44
C ASN A 107 -8.23 -9.48 8.24
N VAL A 108 -7.56 -8.93 9.25
CA VAL A 108 -7.05 -7.55 9.24
C VAL A 108 -5.53 -7.57 9.13
N TRP A 109 -5.00 -6.77 8.20
CA TRP A 109 -3.56 -6.56 8.07
C TRP A 109 -3.11 -5.46 9.03
N ARG A 110 -1.86 -5.56 9.49
CA ARG A 110 -1.27 -4.59 10.42
C ARG A 110 -0.26 -3.72 9.70
N TYR A 111 -0.20 -2.44 10.02
CA TYR A 111 0.83 -1.52 9.54
C TYR A 111 2.07 -1.66 10.42
N ALA A 112 3.17 -2.12 9.83
CA ALA A 112 4.49 -2.07 10.45
C ALA A 112 5.09 -0.66 10.27
N GLU A 113 5.01 -0.13 9.05
CA GLU A 113 5.40 1.25 8.74
C GLU A 113 4.38 1.89 7.80
N GLU A 114 4.26 3.21 7.88
CA GLU A 114 3.50 4.00 6.95
C GLU A 114 4.18 5.36 6.77
N ARG A 115 4.48 5.71 5.51
CA ARG A 115 5.22 6.91 5.16
C ARG A 115 4.53 7.68 4.05
N GLY A 116 4.65 9.00 4.10
CA GLY A 116 4.09 9.89 3.10
C GLY A 116 4.95 11.15 2.97
N THR A 117 5.43 11.41 1.77
CA THR A 117 6.27 12.58 1.48
C THR A 117 5.71 13.38 0.31
N GLU A 118 6.09 14.64 0.22
CA GLU A 118 5.83 15.51 -0.94
C GLU A 118 7.06 16.41 -1.16
N GLY A 119 7.81 16.15 -2.23
CA GLY A 119 9.16 16.69 -2.38
C GLY A 119 10.04 16.31 -1.19
N ASP A 120 10.69 17.30 -0.57
CA ASP A 120 11.51 17.11 0.64
C ASP A 120 10.70 17.07 1.96
N ALA A 121 9.39 17.31 1.92
CA ALA A 121 8.57 17.35 3.13
C ALA A 121 8.12 15.94 3.56
N ASP A 122 8.39 15.59 4.83
CA ASP A 122 7.82 14.41 5.48
C ASP A 122 6.43 14.76 6.05
N LEU A 123 5.38 14.32 5.37
CA LEU A 123 3.99 14.60 5.73
C LEU A 123 3.41 13.55 6.68
N LEU A 124 3.96 12.34 6.64
CA LEU A 124 3.45 11.19 7.34
C LEU A 124 4.61 10.26 7.67
N ASN A 125 4.86 10.04 8.95
CA ASN A 125 5.84 9.08 9.39
C ASN A 125 5.32 8.29 10.58
N ARG A 126 5.09 7.01 10.34
CA ARG A 126 4.75 6.04 11.36
C ARG A 126 5.70 4.86 11.24
N SER A 127 6.37 4.56 12.34
CA SER A 127 7.01 3.27 12.56
C SER A 127 6.58 2.71 13.91
N THR A 128 6.57 1.37 14.02
CA THR A 128 6.35 0.65 15.29
C THR A 128 7.39 1.01 16.36
N VAL A 129 8.54 1.56 15.97
CA VAL A 129 9.63 1.96 16.88
C VAL A 129 9.39 3.34 17.49
N THR A 130 8.77 4.28 16.77
CA THR A 130 8.60 5.67 17.23
C THR A 130 7.26 5.93 17.93
N ASN A 131 6.20 5.18 17.57
CA ASN A 131 4.82 5.50 17.96
C ASN A 131 4.10 4.31 18.64
N GLY A 132 4.71 3.75 19.68
CA GLY A 132 4.29 2.50 20.34
C GLY A 132 2.87 2.44 20.94
N SER A 133 2.03 3.49 20.82
CA SER A 133 0.63 3.50 21.27
C SER A 133 -0.41 3.52 20.14
N LEU A 134 0.01 3.52 18.87
CA LEU A 134 -0.93 3.56 17.74
C LEU A 134 -1.52 2.18 17.43
N ASP A 135 -2.82 2.14 17.15
CA ASP A 135 -3.51 0.93 16.69
C ASP A 135 -2.88 0.43 15.38
N ALA A 136 -2.26 -0.75 15.44
CA ALA A 136 -1.59 -1.40 14.32
C ALA A 136 -2.52 -1.73 13.16
N GLU A 137 -3.85 -1.75 13.35
CA GLU A 137 -4.83 -2.03 12.30
C GLU A 137 -5.40 -0.76 11.64
N ALA A 138 -5.13 0.41 12.21
CA ALA A 138 -5.64 1.70 11.73
C ALA A 138 -4.53 2.51 11.06
N GLY A 139 -4.66 2.81 9.77
CA GLY A 139 -3.69 3.62 9.02
C GLY A 139 -3.73 5.09 9.42
N TRP A 140 -2.55 5.65 9.68
CA TRP A 140 -2.31 7.00 10.15
C TRP A 140 -2.58 8.03 9.05
N ALA A 141 -2.36 7.69 7.77
CA ALA A 141 -2.67 8.58 6.65
C ALA A 141 -4.15 9.01 6.64
N ALA A 142 -5.05 8.06 6.89
CA ALA A 142 -6.48 8.32 6.92
C ALA A 142 -6.88 9.22 8.10
N LEU A 143 -6.21 9.09 9.24
CA LEU A 143 -6.41 9.98 10.37
C LEU A 143 -5.88 11.38 10.07
N LYS A 144 -4.65 11.50 9.57
CA LYS A 144 -4.03 12.80 9.22
C LYS A 144 -4.80 13.56 8.16
N ARG A 145 -5.51 12.86 7.27
CA ARG A 145 -6.39 13.48 6.28
C ARG A 145 -7.46 14.39 6.89
N VAL A 146 -7.92 14.14 8.12
CA VAL A 146 -8.92 15.01 8.77
C VAL A 146 -8.33 16.32 9.28
N GLU A 147 -7.00 16.37 9.45
CA GLU A 147 -6.27 17.58 9.86
C GLU A 147 -5.88 18.44 8.66
N LEU A 148 -5.88 17.86 7.45
CA LEU A 148 -5.56 18.59 6.22
C LEU A 148 -6.72 19.51 5.83
N PRO A 149 -6.43 20.74 5.38
CA PRO A 149 -7.47 21.62 4.86
C PRO A 149 -8.18 20.92 3.68
N PRO A 150 -9.52 21.07 3.56
CA PRO A 150 -10.24 20.53 2.42
C PRO A 150 -9.60 21.07 1.14
N GLN A 151 -9.24 20.17 0.23
CA GLN A 151 -8.70 20.53 -1.08
C GLN A 151 -9.71 21.44 -1.79
N GLY A 152 -9.44 22.76 -1.81
CA GLY A 152 -10.35 23.75 -2.38
C GLY A 152 -10.36 25.17 -1.78
N MET A 153 -9.67 25.46 -0.66
CA MET A 153 -9.49 26.85 -0.18
C MET A 153 -8.04 27.35 -0.31
N GLY A 154 -7.45 27.11 -1.48
CA GLY A 154 -6.26 27.84 -1.93
C GLY A 154 -6.71 28.98 -2.83
N GLN A 155 -6.69 30.21 -2.29
CA GLN A 155 -6.57 31.47 -3.03
C GLN A 155 -7.50 31.65 -4.24
N THR A 156 -8.72 32.15 -3.98
CA THR A 156 -9.31 33.11 -4.91
C THR A 156 -8.80 34.48 -4.48
N LEU A 157 -8.18 35.20 -5.42
CA LEU A 157 -7.72 36.59 -5.29
C LEU A 157 -8.78 37.50 -4.66
#